data_AF-A0A820DMS1-F1
#
_entry.id   AF-A0A820DMS1-F1
#
_cell.length_a   1.000
_cell.length_b   1.000
_cell.length_c   1.000
_cell.angle_alpha   90.00
_cell.angle_beta   90.00
_cell.angle_gamma   90.00
#
_symmetry.space_group_name_H-M   'P 1'
#
loop_
_entity.id
_entity.type
_entity.pdbx_description
1 polymer ?
#
loop_
_entity_poly.entity_id
_entity_poly.type
_entity_poly.pdbx_seq_one_letter_code
_entity_poly.pdbx_strand_id
1 'polypeptide(L)'
;MRCLMFDCVQMLFSHTYINVTFLMMYGTMWWFNIRFDIRFFAVASCLLSHMRLTVVDFFNNAVKDFVHYMAAQKRIQTFLLLDESERDNRLLSRSHSELASSEQNELPIVENNQTQSPKVICNLKRAQWEKNGSFCLKNMVFDAHPGDLICIIGPVGAGK
;
A
#
# COMPACT_ATOMS: atom_id res chain seq x y z
N MET A 1 6.06 26.32 1.61
CA MET A 1 7.13 27.36 1.67
C MET A 1 8.54 26.79 1.87
N ARG A 2 8.75 25.78 2.74
CA ARG A 2 10.10 25.21 2.99
C ARG A 2 10.72 24.48 1.78
N CYS A 3 9.96 23.76 0.95
CA CYS A 3 10.48 23.14 -0.28
C CYS A 3 10.95 24.18 -1.32
N LEU A 4 10.13 25.19 -1.61
CA LEU A 4 10.46 26.24 -2.59
C LEU A 4 11.78 26.98 -2.27
N MET A 5 12.05 27.27 -1.00
CA MET A 5 13.31 27.86 -0.57
C MET A 5 14.50 26.91 -0.78
N PHE A 6 14.31 25.62 -0.51
CA PHE A 6 15.36 24.61 -0.71
C PHE A 6 15.66 24.43 -2.20
N ASP A 7 14.63 24.39 -3.05
CA ASP A 7 14.77 24.27 -4.50
C ASP A 7 15.46 25.51 -5.11
N CYS A 8 15.11 26.72 -4.66
CA CYS A 8 15.79 27.96 -5.08
C CYS A 8 17.26 27.99 -4.64
N VAL A 9 17.57 27.57 -3.41
CA VAL A 9 18.94 27.51 -2.91
C VAL A 9 19.74 26.45 -3.68
N GLN A 10 19.16 25.29 -3.96
CA GLN A 10 19.79 24.24 -4.75
C GLN A 10 20.04 24.67 -6.21
N MET A 11 19.11 25.42 -6.81
CA MET A 11 19.26 26.00 -8.14
C MET A 11 20.38 27.06 -8.19
N LEU A 12 20.46 27.91 -7.16
CA LEU A 12 21.52 28.92 -7.03
C LEU A 12 22.90 28.26 -6.87
N PHE A 13 23.01 27.24 -6.02
CA PHE A 13 24.25 26.50 -5.82
C PHE A 13 24.66 25.73 -7.07
N SER A 14 23.72 25.15 -7.81
CA SER A 14 24.00 24.44 -9.07
C SER A 14 24.58 25.38 -10.14
N HIS A 15 23.96 26.54 -10.35
CA HIS A 15 24.47 27.56 -11.27
C HIS A 15 25.84 28.11 -10.84
N THR A 16 26.03 28.34 -9.54
CA THR A 16 27.30 28.83 -9.01
C THR A 16 28.40 27.77 -9.17
N TYR A 17 28.08 26.49 -8.94
CA TYR A 17 29.01 25.38 -9.06
C TYR A 17 29.50 25.17 -10.49
N ILE A 18 28.62 25.28 -11.49
CA ILE A 18 28.98 25.19 -12.91
C ILE A 18 29.94 26.34 -13.30
N ASN A 19 29.63 27.56 -12.86
CA ASN A 19 30.49 28.72 -13.12
C ASN A 19 31.86 28.59 -12.44
N VAL A 20 31.91 28.07 -11.21
CA VAL A 20 33.16 27.84 -10.47
C VAL A 20 34.00 26.73 -11.09
N THR A 21 33.37 25.63 -11.54
CA THR A 21 34.09 24.54 -12.22
C THR A 21 34.65 24.98 -13.57
N PHE A 22 33.90 25.79 -14.32
CA PHE A 22 34.40 26.40 -15.56
C PHE A 22 35.61 27.32 -15.31
N LEU A 23 35.55 28.16 -14.26
CA LEU A 23 36.65 29.05 -13.88
C LEU A 23 37.90 28.27 -13.42
N MET A 24 37.71 27.21 -12.62
CA MET A 24 38.79 26.31 -12.19
C MET A 24 39.46 25.62 -13.39
N MET A 25 38.68 25.13 -14.34
CA MET A 25 39.18 24.42 -15.52
C MET A 25 39.91 25.37 -16.49
N TYR A 26 39.47 26.63 -16.60
CA TYR A 26 40.19 27.66 -17.35
C TYR A 26 41.50 28.07 -16.64
N GLY A 27 41.49 28.17 -15.31
CA GLY A 27 42.68 28.44 -14.51
C GLY A 27 43.75 27.34 -14.62
N THR A 28 43.35 26.06 -14.62
CA THR A 28 44.29 24.95 -14.83
C THR A 28 44.84 24.93 -16.26
N MET A 29 44.01 25.25 -17.27
CA MET A 29 44.47 25.38 -18.66
C MET A 29 45.53 26.46 -18.83
N TRP A 30 45.35 27.62 -18.16
CA TRP A 30 46.34 28.70 -18.14
C TRP A 30 47.63 28.27 -17.44
N TRP A 31 47.53 27.56 -16.30
CA TRP A 31 48.66 27.06 -15.54
C TRP A 31 49.54 26.08 -16.33
N PHE A 32 48.93 25.20 -17.14
CA PHE A 32 49.65 24.22 -17.96
C PHE A 32 50.12 24.76 -19.33
N ASN A 33 49.84 26.04 -19.65
CA ASN A 33 50.26 26.69 -20.89
C ASN A 33 49.78 25.94 -22.16
N ILE A 34 48.59 25.33 -22.09
CA ILE A 34 48.03 24.54 -23.19
C ILE A 34 47.30 25.46 -24.15
N ARG A 35 47.75 25.50 -25.41
CA ARG A 35 47.17 26.35 -26.46
C ARG A 35 46.02 25.64 -27.17
N PHE A 36 44.85 25.56 -26.53
CA PHE A 36 43.61 25.13 -27.18
C PHE A 36 42.84 26.32 -27.75
N ASP A 37 42.10 26.08 -28.85
CA ASP A 37 41.10 27.02 -29.32
C ASP A 37 39.99 27.13 -28.27
N ILE A 38 39.78 28.36 -27.78
CA ILE A 38 38.80 28.71 -26.74
C ILE A 38 37.40 28.18 -27.08
N ARG A 39 37.07 28.09 -28.38
CA ARG A 39 35.76 27.63 -28.87
C ARG A 39 35.55 26.14 -28.62
N PHE A 40 36.57 25.33 -28.90
CA PHE A 40 36.50 23.89 -28.70
C PHE A 40 36.41 23.54 -27.21
N PHE A 41 37.19 24.22 -26.38
CA PHE A 41 37.18 24.05 -24.93
C PHE A 41 35.82 24.37 -24.30
N ALA A 42 35.21 25.50 -24.68
CA ALA A 42 33.91 25.91 -24.14
C ALA A 42 32.78 24.92 -24.50
N VAL A 43 32.78 24.38 -25.72
CA VAL A 43 31.80 23.38 -26.16
C VAL A 43 31.99 22.06 -25.39
N ALA A 44 33.24 21.60 -25.25
CA ALA A 44 33.54 20.39 -24.49
C ALA A 44 33.15 20.51 -23.01
N SER A 45 33.44 21.64 -22.37
CA SER A 45 33.06 21.88 -20.96
C SER A 45 31.55 21.94 -20.78
N CYS A 46 30.81 22.52 -21.73
CA CYS A 46 29.35 22.58 -21.68
C CYS A 46 28.73 21.18 -21.81
N LEU A 47 29.20 20.37 -22.77
CA LEU A 47 28.76 18.99 -22.97
C LEU A 47 29.01 18.11 -21.74
N LEU A 48 30.22 18.19 -21.16
CA LEU A 48 30.57 17.44 -19.96
C LEU A 48 29.77 17.88 -18.74
N SER A 49 29.52 19.18 -18.58
CA SER A 49 28.70 19.71 -17.49
C SER A 49 27.26 19.24 -17.59
N HIS A 50 26.70 19.27 -18.81
CA HIS A 50 25.35 18.79 -19.06
C HIS A 50 25.22 17.28 -18.85
N MET A 51 26.16 16.50 -19.40
CA MET A 51 26.23 15.04 -19.17
C MET A 51 26.33 14.69 -17.69
N ARG A 52 27.10 15.45 -16.92
CA ARG A 52 27.24 15.21 -15.48
C ARG A 52 25.94 15.48 -14.74
N LEU A 53 25.25 16.58 -15.05
CA LEU A 53 23.98 16.91 -14.43
C LEU A 53 22.92 15.83 -14.74
N THR A 54 22.89 15.33 -15.98
CA THR A 54 21.95 14.28 -16.35
C THR A 54 22.25 12.93 -15.70
N VAL A 55 23.51 12.51 -15.68
CA VAL A 55 23.90 11.21 -15.13
C VAL A 55 23.93 11.21 -13.61
N VAL A 56 24.24 12.33 -12.95
CA VAL A 56 24.35 12.36 -11.49
C VAL A 56 23.03 12.75 -10.84
N ASP A 57 22.32 13.75 -11.34
CA ASP A 57 21.14 14.24 -10.62
C ASP A 57 19.87 13.53 -11.08
N PHE A 58 19.59 13.51 -12.39
CA PHE A 58 18.35 12.89 -12.90
C PHE A 58 18.36 11.38 -12.72
N PHE A 59 19.47 10.70 -12.98
CA PHE A 59 19.54 9.25 -12.81
C PHE A 59 19.36 8.84 -11.34
N ASN A 60 20.07 9.49 -10.40
CA ASN A 60 19.95 9.13 -8.99
C ASN A 60 18.54 9.39 -8.44
N ASN A 61 17.90 10.47 -8.88
CA ASN A 61 16.51 10.75 -8.49
C ASN A 61 15.55 9.73 -9.12
N ALA A 62 15.72 9.40 -10.40
CA ALA A 62 14.92 8.37 -11.06
C ALA A 62 15.06 7.00 -10.39
N VAL A 63 16.27 6.60 -9.95
CA VAL A 63 16.49 5.35 -9.23
C VAL A 63 15.78 5.36 -7.88
N LYS A 64 15.83 6.47 -7.13
CA LYS A 64 15.08 6.60 -5.86
C LYS A 64 13.58 6.43 -6.08
N ASP A 65 13.03 7.15 -7.05
CA ASP A 65 11.60 7.10 -7.37
C ASP A 65 11.19 5.71 -7.87
N PHE A 66 12.06 5.04 -8.64
CA PHE A 66 11.83 3.68 -9.11
C PHE A 66 11.73 2.67 -7.96
N VAL A 67 12.59 2.79 -6.93
CA VAL A 67 12.52 1.93 -5.73
C VAL A 67 11.21 2.16 -4.98
N HIS A 68 10.80 3.42 -4.82
CA HIS A 68 9.52 3.75 -4.19
C HIS A 68 8.33 3.21 -4.99
N TYR A 69 8.36 3.34 -6.31
CA TYR A 69 7.36 2.79 -7.22
C TYR A 69 7.27 1.26 -7.10
N MET A 70 8.40 0.56 -7.11
CA MET A 70 8.43 -0.90 -7.01
C MET A 70 7.82 -1.40 -5.68
N ALA A 71 8.11 -0.70 -4.58
CA ALA A 71 7.52 -1.01 -3.28
C ALA A 71 6.00 -0.77 -3.27
N ALA A 72 5.54 0.33 -3.88
CA ALA A 72 4.11 0.62 -4.02
C ALA A 72 3.38 -0.42 -4.87
N GLN A 73 3.98 -0.83 -6.00
CA GLN A 73 3.43 -1.87 -6.87
C GLN A 73 3.23 -3.20 -6.12
N LYS A 74 4.23 -3.64 -5.33
CA LYS A 74 4.10 -4.86 -4.53
C LYS A 74 2.95 -4.77 -3.52
N ARG A 75 2.78 -3.63 -2.85
CA ARG A 75 1.68 -3.42 -1.89
C ARG A 75 0.30 -3.52 -2.55
N ILE A 76 0.14 -2.90 -3.72
CA ILE A 76 -1.12 -2.95 -4.48
C ILE A 76 -1.39 -4.38 -4.96
N GLN A 77 -0.38 -5.09 -5.45
CA GLN A 77 -0.51 -6.47 -5.89
C GLN A 77 -0.95 -7.40 -4.75
N THR A 78 -0.36 -7.26 -3.55
CA THR A 78 -0.78 -8.05 -2.38
C THR A 78 -2.24 -7.79 -2.03
N PHE A 79 -2.70 -6.55 -2.09
CA PHE A 79 -4.10 -6.21 -1.81
C PHE A 79 -5.06 -6.81 -2.85
N LEU A 80 -4.73 -6.70 -4.14
CA LEU A 80 -5.54 -7.28 -5.23
C LEU A 80 -5.68 -8.79 -5.12
N LEU A 81 -4.59 -9.50 -4.79
CA LEU A 81 -4.61 -10.96 -4.62
C LEU A 81 -5.46 -11.39 -3.41
N LEU A 82 -5.47 -10.60 -2.32
CA LEU A 82 -6.33 -10.88 -1.17
C LEU A 82 -7.82 -10.75 -1.53
N ASP A 83 -8.18 -9.73 -2.31
CA ASP A 83 -9.57 -9.51 -2.76
C ASP A 83 -10.07 -10.63 -3.69
N GLU A 84 -9.23 -11.12 -4.60
CA GLU A 84 -9.56 -12.27 -5.45
C GLU A 84 -9.78 -13.54 -4.62
N SER A 85 -8.90 -13.82 -3.66
CA SER A 85 -9.05 -14.96 -2.75
C SER A 85 -10.33 -14.88 -1.91
N GLU A 86 -10.72 -13.70 -1.41
CA GLU A 86 -11.97 -13.55 -0.67
C GLU A 86 -13.20 -13.75 -1.56
N ARG A 87 -13.18 -13.24 -2.79
CA ARG A 87 -14.27 -13.43 -3.75
C ARG A 87 -14.45 -14.91 -4.10
N ASP A 88 -13.37 -15.64 -4.37
CA ASP A 88 -13.43 -17.07 -4.64
C ASP A 88 -13.99 -17.87 -3.46
N ASN A 89 -13.57 -17.56 -2.22
CA ASN A 89 -14.10 -18.21 -1.02
C ASN A 89 -15.60 -17.96 -0.83
N ARG A 90 -16.10 -16.75 -1.16
CA ARG A 90 -17.54 -16.44 -1.10
C ARG A 90 -18.33 -17.20 -2.16
N LEU A 91 -17.79 -17.32 -3.38
CA LEU A 91 -18.41 -18.09 -4.45
C LEU A 91 -18.47 -19.59 -4.13
N LEU A 92 -17.37 -20.15 -3.62
CA LEU A 92 -17.31 -21.55 -3.16
C LEU A 92 -18.30 -21.83 -2.03
N SER A 93 -18.38 -20.93 -1.05
CA SER A 93 -19.34 -21.05 0.07
C SER A 93 -20.78 -21.03 -0.43
N ARG A 94 -21.08 -20.18 -1.43
CA ARG A 94 -22.42 -20.10 -2.04
C ARG A 94 -22.77 -21.38 -2.81
N SER A 95 -21.85 -21.92 -3.60
CA SER A 95 -22.07 -23.22 -4.28
C SER A 95 -22.26 -24.37 -3.29
N HIS A 96 -21.53 -24.39 -2.17
CA HIS A 96 -21.70 -25.41 -1.12
C HIS A 96 -23.04 -25.27 -0.39
N SER A 97 -23.53 -24.05 -0.14
CA SER A 97 -24.87 -23.85 0.42
C SER A 97 -25.99 -24.24 -0.54
N GLU A 98 -25.81 -24.02 -1.85
CA GLU A 98 -26.80 -24.39 -2.88
C GLU A 98 -26.84 -25.92 -3.12
N LEU A 99 -25.71 -26.61 -2.99
CA LEU A 99 -25.64 -28.08 -2.98
C LEU A 99 -26.25 -28.68 -1.70
N ALA A 100 -26.03 -28.05 -0.54
CA ALA A 100 -26.64 -28.49 0.72
C ALA A 100 -28.15 -28.21 0.81
N SER A 101 -28.68 -27.25 0.06
CA SER A 101 -30.14 -27.02 -0.05
C SER A 101 -30.87 -28.02 -0.94
N SER A 102 -30.15 -28.89 -1.68
CA SER A 102 -30.79 -29.95 -2.47
C SER A 102 -31.09 -31.22 -1.66
N GLU A 103 -30.58 -31.33 -0.43
CA GLU A 103 -30.86 -32.47 0.47
C GLU A 103 -31.32 -31.98 1.86
N GLN A 104 -32.55 -31.45 1.94
CA GLN A 104 -33.54 -31.66 3.01
C GLN A 104 -34.50 -30.46 3.16
N ASN A 105 -35.77 -30.75 2.84
CA ASN A 105 -37.00 -30.07 3.27
C ASN A 105 -37.23 -28.62 2.81
N GLU A 106 -37.84 -28.51 1.62
CA GLU A 106 -38.82 -27.48 1.35
C GLU A 106 -39.97 -27.59 2.38
N LEU A 107 -40.01 -26.65 3.34
CA LEU A 107 -41.24 -26.32 4.05
C LEU A 107 -41.83 -25.09 3.37
N PRO A 108 -43.12 -25.10 2.99
CA PRO A 108 -43.73 -23.99 2.27
C PRO A 108 -43.79 -22.77 3.18
N ILE A 109 -43.26 -21.65 2.70
CA ILE A 109 -43.45 -20.33 3.29
C ILE A 109 -44.92 -19.97 3.09
N VAL A 110 -45.76 -20.34 4.04
CA VAL A 110 -47.09 -19.74 4.21
C VAL A 110 -46.84 -18.36 4.80
N GLU A 111 -47.01 -17.33 3.99
CA GLU A 111 -47.14 -15.93 4.40
C GLU A 111 -48.35 -15.80 5.34
N ASN A 112 -48.14 -16.02 6.64
CA ASN A 112 -49.05 -15.56 7.67
C ASN A 112 -48.40 -14.39 8.38
N ASN A 113 -49.06 -13.24 8.28
CA ASN A 113 -48.75 -11.97 8.93
C ASN A 113 -48.68 -12.13 10.46
N GLN A 114 -47.55 -12.60 10.98
CA GLN A 114 -47.20 -12.50 12.39
C GLN A 114 -45.95 -11.64 12.49
N THR A 115 -46.11 -10.49 13.13
CA THR A 115 -45.07 -9.55 13.52
C THR A 115 -43.92 -10.32 14.19
N GLN A 116 -42.88 -10.64 13.41
CA GLN A 116 -41.72 -11.37 13.91
C GLN A 116 -40.98 -10.45 14.87
N SER A 117 -41.13 -10.72 16.16
CA SER A 117 -40.33 -10.09 17.20
C SER A 117 -38.87 -10.52 17.02
N PRO A 118 -37.89 -9.62 17.24
CA PRO A 118 -36.49 -9.91 16.97
C PRO A 118 -36.00 -11.03 17.90
N LYS A 119 -35.80 -12.23 17.34
CA LYS A 119 -35.20 -13.37 18.03
C LYS A 119 -33.74 -13.49 17.63
N VAL A 120 -32.82 -13.55 18.60
CA VAL A 120 -31.38 -13.70 18.33
C VAL A 120 -30.97 -15.12 18.63
N ILE A 121 -30.69 -15.89 17.57
CA ILE A 121 -30.16 -17.26 17.65
C ILE A 121 -28.72 -17.23 17.16
N CYS A 122 -27.78 -17.57 18.04
CA CYS A 122 -26.37 -17.69 17.72
C CYS A 122 -25.94 -19.15 17.87
N ASN A 123 -25.57 -19.79 16.75
CA ASN A 123 -25.00 -21.13 16.70
C ASN A 123 -23.61 -21.05 16.06
N LEU A 124 -22.59 -20.80 16.88
CA LEU A 124 -21.23 -20.53 16.41
C LEU A 124 -20.30 -21.69 16.80
N LYS A 125 -19.82 -22.45 15.81
CA LYS A 125 -18.91 -23.58 16.05
C LYS A 125 -17.51 -23.12 16.47
N ARG A 126 -16.93 -22.15 15.76
CA ARG A 126 -15.58 -21.59 16.05
C ARG A 126 -15.50 -20.17 15.51
N ALA A 127 -14.88 -19.25 16.25
CA ALA A 127 -14.47 -17.96 15.75
C ALA A 127 -13.03 -17.63 16.16
N GLN A 128 -12.29 -17.05 15.22
CA GLN A 128 -10.89 -16.64 15.36
C GLN A 128 -10.68 -15.32 14.62
N TRP A 129 -9.82 -14.46 15.14
CA TRP A 129 -9.45 -13.18 14.52
C TRP A 129 -8.42 -13.36 13.41
N GLU A 130 -7.49 -14.30 13.60
CA GLU A 130 -6.41 -14.58 12.67
C GLU A 130 -6.49 -16.02 12.16
N LYS A 131 -6.05 -16.25 10.92
CA LYS A 131 -6.09 -17.59 10.30
C LYS A 131 -5.30 -18.65 11.09
N ASN A 132 -4.22 -18.25 11.76
CA ASN A 132 -3.34 -19.11 12.56
C ASN A 132 -3.43 -18.83 14.06
N GLY A 133 -4.42 -18.06 14.50
CA GLY A 133 -4.59 -17.71 15.91
C GLY A 133 -5.27 -18.82 16.72
N SER A 134 -5.29 -18.64 18.04
CA SER A 134 -6.17 -19.44 18.90
C SER A 134 -7.63 -19.02 18.66
N PHE A 135 -8.55 -20.00 18.65
CA PHE A 135 -9.98 -19.69 18.58
C PHE A 135 -10.41 -18.93 19.84
N CYS A 136 -11.01 -17.76 19.64
CA CYS A 136 -11.51 -16.87 20.70
C CYS A 136 -12.85 -17.36 21.24
N LEU A 137 -13.74 -17.84 20.37
CA LEU A 137 -15.01 -18.48 20.75
C LEU A 137 -15.04 -19.89 20.17
N LYS A 138 -15.45 -20.87 21.00
CA LYS A 138 -15.56 -22.27 20.61
C LYS A 138 -16.92 -22.80 21.05
N ASN A 139 -17.66 -23.36 20.10
CA ASN A 139 -18.93 -24.06 20.30
C ASN A 139 -19.94 -23.28 21.16
N MET A 140 -20.21 -22.03 20.78
CA MET A 140 -21.15 -21.16 21.46
C MET A 140 -22.55 -21.35 20.87
N VAL A 141 -23.50 -21.73 21.72
CA VAL A 141 -24.93 -21.83 21.41
C VAL A 141 -25.65 -20.90 22.36
N PHE A 142 -26.37 -19.93 21.82
CA PHE A 142 -27.07 -18.92 22.58
C PHE A 142 -28.38 -18.55 21.89
N ASP A 143 -29.49 -18.62 22.63
CA ASP A 143 -30.83 -18.25 22.17
C ASP A 143 -31.40 -17.19 23.11
N ALA A 144 -31.81 -16.06 22.55
CA ALA A 144 -32.36 -14.91 23.26
C ALA A 144 -33.73 -14.54 22.70
N HIS A 145 -34.72 -14.45 23.59
CA HIS A 145 -36.08 -14.11 23.23
C HIS A 145 -36.36 -12.61 23.47
N PRO A 146 -37.31 -12.03 22.70
CA PRO A 146 -37.74 -10.66 22.92
C PRO A 146 -38.27 -10.46 24.34
N GLY A 147 -37.67 -9.52 25.08
CA GLY A 147 -38.02 -9.25 26.49
C GLY A 147 -37.02 -9.83 27.50
N ASP A 148 -36.06 -10.65 27.06
CA ASP A 148 -35.00 -11.17 27.93
C ASP A 148 -33.95 -10.10 28.24
N LEU A 149 -33.63 -9.90 29.52
CA LEU A 149 -32.47 -9.12 29.95
C LEU A 149 -31.27 -10.06 30.13
N ILE A 150 -30.32 -9.99 29.20
CA ILE A 150 -29.19 -10.92 29.15
C ILE A 150 -27.92 -10.24 29.62
N CYS A 151 -27.22 -10.89 30.54
CA CYS A 151 -25.93 -10.44 31.06
C CYS A 151 -24.82 -11.39 30.60
N ILE A 152 -23.79 -10.85 29.94
CA ILE A 152 -22.61 -11.62 29.51
C ILE A 152 -21.47 -11.30 30.48
N ILE A 153 -21.04 -12.28 31.27
CA ILE A 153 -19.99 -12.14 32.29
C ILE A 153 -18.87 -13.15 32.11
N GLY A 154 -17.66 -12.79 32.56
CA GLY A 154 -16.49 -13.66 32.46
C GLY A 154 -15.16 -12.91 32.67
N PRO A 155 -14.04 -13.62 32.67
CA PRO A 155 -12.72 -13.04 32.92
C PRO A 155 -12.21 -12.17 31.75
N VAL A 156 -11.16 -11.40 31.99
CA VAL A 156 -10.46 -10.63 30.95
C VAL A 156 -9.92 -11.59 29.89
N GLY A 157 -10.17 -11.31 28.61
CA GLY A 157 -9.74 -12.15 27.48
C GLY A 157 -10.67 -13.33 27.14
N ALA A 158 -11.85 -13.44 27.76
CA ALA A 158 -12.81 -14.52 27.49
C ALA A 158 -13.61 -14.40 26.18
N GLY A 159 -13.43 -13.30 25.41
CA GLY A 159 -14.19 -13.06 24.17
C GLY A 159 -15.61 -12.53 24.38
N LYS A 160 -15.84 -11.83 25.49
CA LYS A 160 -17.06 -11.03 25.71
C LYS A 160 -16.99 -9.71 24.96
#